data_AF-A0A436ZVX9-F1
#
_entry.id   AF-A0A436ZVX9-F1
#
_cell.length_a   1.000
_cell.length_b   1.000
_cell.length_c   1.000
_cell.angle_alpha   90.00
_cell.angle_beta   90.00
_cell.angle_gamma   90.00
#
_symmetry.space_group_name_H-M   'P 1'
#
loop_
_entity.id
_entity.type
_entity.pdbx_description
1 polymer ?
#
loop_
_entity_poly.entity_id
_entity_poly.type
_entity_poly.pdbx_seq_one_letter_code
_entity_poly.pdbx_strand_id
1 'polypeptide(L)'
;MALSEDLLKVIEKSALDEGSLNSVRDKLRACAGTPPWDIVTNLLGLLVSSSTAFNLPIGGSIVARKLFIMLQNIQDGSLEIEEFRPLIDVVVNSSRTDTDIWAAVIDLIEAVRPSTPQNFTAATPTFFGTPVKTSSSRLADSETREIVEKELFHEVKRCTFRNVKGFWDKFFDSESWDEERKAMLKGMMAEHDGRKWTGFPSTPDEKPVWEWLRSLEKRFLAAGYILAKATQERGQHL
;
A
#
# COMPACT_ATOMS: atom_id res chain seq x y z
N MET A 1 -19.58 12.49 17.44
CA MET A 1 -19.02 13.71 18.11
C MET A 1 -19.52 14.99 17.44
N ALA A 2 -19.32 16.18 18.05
CA ALA A 2 -19.54 17.46 17.35
C ALA A 2 -18.34 17.76 16.43
N LEU A 3 -18.57 17.98 15.14
CA LEU A 3 -17.53 18.30 14.17
C LEU A 3 -17.00 19.72 14.38
N SER A 4 -15.68 19.89 14.22
CA SER A 4 -15.07 21.23 14.29
C SER A 4 -15.54 22.13 13.14
N GLU A 5 -15.48 23.45 13.34
CA GLU A 5 -15.96 24.44 12.37
C GLU A 5 -15.22 24.34 11.02
N ASP A 6 -13.93 23.99 11.04
CA ASP A 6 -13.14 23.82 9.82
C ASP A 6 -13.60 22.59 9.01
N LEU A 7 -13.99 21.50 9.68
CA LEU A 7 -14.54 20.31 9.00
C LEU A 7 -15.92 20.61 8.41
N LEU A 8 -16.75 21.39 9.11
CA LEU A 8 -18.06 21.82 8.62
C LEU A 8 -17.94 22.64 7.32
N LYS A 9 -16.98 23.57 7.25
CA LYS A 9 -16.70 24.36 6.03
C LYS A 9 -16.29 23.50 4.84
N VAL A 10 -15.51 22.44 5.08
CA VAL A 10 -15.11 21.50 4.02
C VAL A 10 -16.31 20.69 3.51
N ILE A 11 -17.18 20.23 4.41
CA ILE A 11 -18.39 19.49 4.06
C ILE A 11 -19.33 20.39 3.24
N GLU A 12 -19.54 21.64 3.66
CA GLU A 12 -20.40 22.59 2.94
C GLU A 12 -19.85 22.91 1.53
N LYS A 13 -18.53 23.03 1.39
CA LYS A 13 -17.87 23.31 0.11
C LYS A 13 -17.89 22.11 -0.85
N SER A 14 -18.03 20.90 -0.33
CA SER A 14 -17.92 19.66 -1.09
C SER A 14 -19.01 18.69 -0.62
N ALA A 15 -20.27 19.14 -0.65
CA ALA A 15 -21.41 18.32 -0.29
C ALA A 15 -21.50 17.04 -1.14
N LEU A 16 -22.22 16.04 -0.65
CA LEU A 16 -22.50 14.85 -1.44
C LEU A 16 -23.38 15.24 -2.64
N ASP A 17 -23.09 14.64 -3.80
CA ASP A 17 -23.91 14.87 -4.98
C ASP A 17 -25.37 14.48 -4.69
N GLU A 18 -26.31 15.34 -5.07
CA GLU A 18 -27.72 15.16 -4.77
C GLU A 18 -28.21 13.81 -5.31
N GLY A 19 -28.74 12.97 -4.41
CA GLY A 19 -29.29 11.66 -4.74
C GLY A 19 -28.26 10.55 -4.99
N SER A 20 -26.95 10.81 -4.86
CA SER A 20 -25.89 9.79 -4.98
C SER A 20 -26.12 8.55 -4.10
N LEU A 21 -26.70 8.74 -2.91
CA LEU A 21 -26.98 7.65 -1.97
C LEU A 21 -28.40 7.05 -2.09
N ASN A 22 -29.28 7.56 -2.96
CA ASN A 22 -30.69 7.14 -3.00
C ASN A 22 -30.85 5.64 -3.31
N SER A 23 -30.11 5.15 -4.30
CA SER A 23 -30.12 3.72 -4.67
C SER A 23 -29.72 2.81 -3.49
N VAL A 24 -28.74 3.24 -2.70
CA VAL A 24 -28.29 2.49 -1.51
C VAL A 24 -29.27 2.62 -0.36
N ARG A 25 -29.85 3.80 -0.14
CA ARG A 25 -30.91 4.03 0.88
C ARG A 25 -32.10 3.12 0.66
N ASP A 26 -32.58 3.02 -0.56
CA ASP A 26 -33.77 2.22 -0.87
C ASP A 26 -33.50 0.73 -0.63
N LYS A 27 -32.31 0.25 -0.99
CA LYS A 27 -31.87 -1.12 -0.68
C LYS A 27 -31.75 -1.36 0.83
N LEU A 28 -31.14 -0.44 1.57
CA LEU A 28 -31.02 -0.54 3.04
C LEU A 28 -32.39 -0.55 3.73
N ARG A 29 -33.35 0.24 3.26
CA ARG A 29 -34.74 0.26 3.80
C ARG A 29 -35.52 -1.00 3.49
N ALA A 30 -35.28 -1.61 2.33
CA ALA A 30 -35.94 -2.85 1.92
C ALA A 30 -35.40 -4.08 2.67
N CYS A 31 -34.23 -3.98 3.30
CA CYS A 31 -33.67 -5.06 4.12
C CYS A 31 -34.40 -5.19 5.45
N ALA A 32 -35.01 -6.35 5.69
CA ALA A 32 -35.48 -6.73 7.01
C ALA A 32 -34.33 -7.37 7.80
N GLY A 33 -33.77 -6.65 8.78
CA GLY A 33 -32.69 -7.14 9.64
C GLY A 33 -31.30 -6.65 9.24
N THR A 34 -30.28 -7.49 9.41
CA THR A 34 -28.88 -7.13 9.12
C THR A 34 -28.66 -7.00 7.61
N PRO A 35 -28.19 -5.85 7.10
CA PRO A 35 -28.00 -5.67 5.67
C PRO A 35 -26.84 -6.53 5.16
N PRO A 36 -26.94 -7.15 3.97
CA PRO A 36 -25.82 -7.89 3.39
C PRO A 36 -24.64 -7.00 2.99
N TRP A 37 -23.44 -7.58 2.98
CA TRP A 37 -22.18 -6.87 2.75
C TRP A 37 -22.07 -6.19 1.38
N ASP A 38 -22.77 -6.66 0.36
CA ASP A 38 -22.80 -6.02 -0.97
C ASP A 38 -23.40 -4.61 -0.91
N ILE A 39 -24.39 -4.40 -0.05
CA ILE A 39 -25.01 -3.09 0.16
C ILE A 39 -24.07 -2.17 0.95
N VAL A 40 -23.42 -2.71 1.99
CA VAL A 40 -22.46 -1.96 2.82
C VAL A 40 -21.20 -1.56 2.03
N THR A 41 -20.66 -2.47 1.21
CA THR A 41 -19.51 -2.17 0.35
C THR A 41 -19.86 -1.17 -0.74
N ASN A 42 -21.07 -1.22 -1.29
CA ASN A 42 -21.54 -0.19 -2.22
C ASN A 42 -21.68 1.19 -1.55
N LEU A 43 -22.25 1.25 -0.33
CA LEU A 43 -22.30 2.48 0.47
C LEU A 43 -20.91 3.09 0.65
N LEU A 44 -19.97 2.29 1.12
CA LEU A 44 -18.58 2.74 1.34
C LEU A 44 -17.90 3.15 0.03
N GLY A 45 -18.12 2.43 -1.06
CA GLY A 45 -17.58 2.77 -2.38
C GLY A 45 -18.04 4.15 -2.86
N LEU A 46 -19.33 4.47 -2.68
CA LEU A 46 -19.88 5.79 -3.00
C LEU A 46 -19.27 6.88 -2.11
N LEU A 47 -19.16 6.63 -0.80
CA LEU A 47 -18.55 7.58 0.14
C LEU A 47 -17.06 7.81 -0.17
N VAL A 48 -16.29 6.76 -0.47
CA VAL A 48 -14.86 6.86 -0.86
C VAL A 48 -14.68 7.71 -2.11
N SER A 49 -15.59 7.58 -3.07
CA SER A 49 -15.50 8.24 -4.37
C SER A 49 -15.99 9.70 -4.34
N SER A 50 -16.56 10.14 -3.21
CA SER A 50 -17.07 11.50 -3.06
C SER A 50 -15.95 12.54 -2.92
N SER A 51 -16.20 13.75 -3.41
CA SER A 51 -15.26 14.88 -3.28
C SER A 51 -14.98 15.21 -1.80
N THR A 52 -15.99 15.11 -0.93
CA THR A 52 -15.83 15.38 0.51
C THR A 52 -14.78 14.46 1.13
N ALA A 53 -14.79 13.17 0.80
CA ALA A 53 -13.87 12.20 1.39
C ALA A 53 -12.40 12.52 1.08
N PHE A 54 -12.10 13.07 -0.11
CA PHE A 54 -10.74 13.47 -0.49
C PHE A 54 -10.28 14.76 0.19
N ASN A 55 -11.22 15.63 0.56
CA ASN A 55 -10.93 16.93 1.15
C ASN A 55 -11.00 16.94 2.69
N LEU A 56 -11.61 15.93 3.32
CA LEU A 56 -11.80 15.87 4.76
C LEU A 56 -10.58 15.22 5.47
N PRO A 57 -9.82 15.97 6.27
CA PRO A 57 -8.67 15.43 7.00
C PRO A 57 -9.12 14.66 8.26
N ILE A 58 -8.45 13.55 8.56
CA ILE A 58 -8.65 12.77 9.79
C ILE A 58 -7.35 12.08 10.23
N GLY A 59 -6.91 12.34 11.46
CA GLY A 59 -5.78 11.65 12.10
C GLY A 59 -4.51 11.56 11.23
N GLY A 60 -4.09 12.68 10.63
CA GLY A 60 -2.90 12.76 9.76
C GLY A 60 -3.06 12.16 8.36
N SER A 61 -4.29 11.82 7.96
CA SER A 61 -4.66 11.28 6.64
C SER A 61 -5.91 12.01 6.13
N ILE A 62 -6.46 11.56 4.99
CA ILE A 62 -7.78 11.93 4.49
C ILE A 62 -8.78 10.78 4.71
N VAL A 63 -10.07 11.13 4.80
CA VAL A 63 -11.18 10.18 5.03
C VAL A 63 -11.29 9.15 3.90
N ALA A 64 -11.12 9.54 2.63
CA ALA A 64 -11.16 8.62 1.48
C ALA A 64 -10.18 7.46 1.64
N ARG A 65 -8.95 7.75 2.09
CA ARG A 65 -7.92 6.71 2.30
C ARG A 65 -8.29 5.77 3.43
N LYS A 66 -8.85 6.28 4.53
CA LYS A 66 -9.27 5.46 5.68
C LYS A 66 -10.44 4.55 5.31
N LEU A 67 -11.45 5.08 4.63
CA LEU A 67 -12.58 4.29 4.12
C LEU A 67 -12.14 3.24 3.09
N PHE A 68 -11.19 3.55 2.22
CA PHE A 68 -10.66 2.58 1.26
C PHE A 68 -9.95 1.40 1.94
N ILE A 69 -9.18 1.66 3.00
CA ILE A 69 -8.56 0.59 3.81
C ILE A 69 -9.64 -0.28 4.48
N MET A 70 -10.70 0.33 5.02
CA MET A 70 -11.83 -0.44 5.57
C MET A 70 -12.47 -1.34 4.51
N LEU A 71 -12.66 -0.85 3.29
CA LEU A 71 -13.21 -1.65 2.19
C LEU A 71 -12.36 -2.88 1.85
N GLN A 72 -11.03 -2.77 1.96
CA GLN A 72 -10.11 -3.91 1.81
C GLN A 72 -10.25 -4.90 2.97
N ASN A 73 -10.37 -4.40 4.19
CA ASN A 73 -10.48 -5.20 5.42
C ASN A 73 -11.78 -6.02 5.49
N ILE A 74 -12.87 -5.53 4.87
CA ILE A 74 -14.12 -6.30 4.70
C ILE A 74 -13.86 -7.58 3.90
N GLN A 75 -13.05 -7.51 2.83
CA GLN A 75 -12.74 -8.67 1.99
C GLN A 75 -11.90 -9.72 2.74
N ASP A 76 -11.07 -9.27 3.68
CA ASP A 76 -10.24 -10.13 4.52
C ASP A 76 -11.00 -10.65 5.77
N GLY A 77 -12.30 -10.33 5.93
CA GLY A 77 -13.19 -10.87 6.98
C GLY A 77 -12.94 -10.33 8.39
N SER A 78 -12.28 -9.17 8.49
CA SER A 78 -11.79 -8.62 9.77
C SER A 78 -12.75 -7.64 10.46
N LEU A 79 -13.88 -7.34 9.85
CA LEU A 79 -14.87 -6.37 10.32
C LEU A 79 -16.24 -7.03 10.42
N GLU A 80 -17.05 -6.55 11.36
CA GLU A 80 -18.40 -7.04 11.59
C GLU A 80 -19.42 -6.00 11.11
N ILE A 81 -20.54 -6.45 10.55
CA ILE A 81 -21.59 -5.54 10.03
C ILE A 81 -22.14 -4.63 11.13
N GLU A 82 -22.13 -5.12 12.38
CA GLU A 82 -22.58 -4.38 13.56
C GLU A 82 -21.77 -3.08 13.80
N GLU A 83 -20.51 -3.03 13.36
CA GLU A 83 -19.70 -1.81 13.46
C GLU A 83 -20.23 -0.70 12.54
N PHE A 84 -20.91 -1.07 11.45
CA PHE A 84 -21.46 -0.13 10.46
C PHE A 84 -22.88 0.32 10.79
N ARG A 85 -23.55 -0.27 11.79
CA ARG A 85 -24.95 0.06 12.14
C ARG A 85 -25.18 1.57 12.34
N PRO A 86 -24.34 2.29 13.12
CA PRO A 86 -24.54 3.71 13.34
C PRO A 86 -24.53 4.54 12.04
N LEU A 87 -23.67 4.18 11.08
CA LEU A 87 -23.63 4.82 9.76
C LEU A 87 -24.86 4.47 8.93
N ILE A 88 -25.27 3.20 8.94
CA ILE A 88 -26.46 2.74 8.22
C ILE A 88 -27.71 3.48 8.72
N ASP A 89 -27.89 3.62 10.03
CA ASP A 89 -29.04 4.30 10.64
C ASP A 89 -29.13 5.76 10.20
N VAL A 90 -27.99 6.45 10.14
CA VAL A 90 -27.91 7.84 9.67
C VAL A 90 -28.23 7.95 8.19
N VAL A 91 -27.71 7.03 7.36
CA VAL A 91 -27.96 7.04 5.91
C VAL A 91 -29.41 6.73 5.57
N VAL A 92 -30.04 5.78 6.28
CA VAL A 92 -31.43 5.37 6.08
C VAL A 92 -32.41 6.47 6.46
N ASN A 93 -32.08 7.26 7.49
CA ASN A 93 -32.94 8.35 7.95
C ASN A 93 -32.83 9.59 7.03
N SER A 94 -33.83 9.82 6.18
CA SER A 94 -33.88 10.96 5.25
C SER A 94 -33.84 12.33 5.90
N SER A 95 -34.08 12.45 7.21
CA SER A 95 -34.03 13.74 7.92
C SER A 95 -32.61 14.17 8.30
N ARG A 96 -31.61 13.33 8.01
CA ARG A 96 -30.20 13.58 8.34
C ARG A 96 -29.51 14.35 7.23
N THR A 97 -28.65 15.27 7.65
CA THR A 97 -27.84 16.12 6.77
C THR A 97 -26.56 15.40 6.34
N ASP A 98 -25.91 15.88 5.29
CA ASP A 98 -24.57 15.39 4.90
C ASP A 98 -23.58 15.49 6.06
N THR A 99 -23.70 16.52 6.89
CA THR A 99 -22.92 16.68 8.12
C THR A 99 -23.11 15.53 9.09
N ASP A 100 -24.35 15.06 9.29
CA ASP A 100 -24.63 13.91 10.13
C ASP A 100 -23.99 12.62 9.56
N ILE A 101 -24.05 12.45 8.23
CA ILE A 101 -23.45 11.30 7.53
C ILE A 101 -21.93 11.30 7.72
N TRP A 102 -21.28 12.44 7.48
CA TRP A 102 -19.83 12.56 7.63
C TRP A 102 -19.37 12.47 9.08
N ALA A 103 -20.17 12.94 10.04
CA ALA A 103 -19.92 12.71 11.46
C ALA A 103 -19.95 11.22 11.80
N ALA A 104 -20.94 10.48 11.31
CA ALA A 104 -21.04 9.04 11.52
C ALA A 104 -19.89 8.28 10.84
N VAL A 105 -19.44 8.73 9.66
CA VAL A 105 -18.24 8.18 8.99
C VAL A 105 -16.98 8.38 9.83
N ILE A 106 -16.80 9.57 10.40
CA ILE A 106 -15.64 9.86 11.25
C ILE A 106 -15.70 8.99 12.50
N ASP A 107 -16.84 8.95 13.19
CA ASP A 107 -17.04 8.14 14.39
C ASP A 107 -16.79 6.64 14.08
N LEU A 108 -17.21 6.14 12.91
CA LEU A 108 -16.91 4.78 12.43
C LEU A 108 -15.39 4.54 12.26
N ILE A 109 -14.68 5.46 11.60
CA ILE A 109 -13.22 5.38 11.40
C ILE A 109 -12.49 5.39 12.74
N GLU A 110 -12.98 6.15 13.72
CA GLU A 110 -12.40 6.19 15.05
C GLU A 110 -12.73 4.95 15.89
N ALA A 111 -13.93 4.39 15.76
CA ALA A 111 -14.37 3.20 16.48
C ALA A 111 -13.69 1.92 15.98
N VAL A 112 -13.52 1.80 14.66
CA VAL A 112 -12.82 0.69 14.00
C VAL A 112 -11.29 0.87 14.04
N ARG A 113 -10.78 1.90 14.75
CA ARG A 113 -9.35 1.93 15.09
C ARG A 113 -9.04 0.62 15.81
N PRO A 114 -8.07 -0.16 15.34
CA PRO A 114 -7.64 -1.31 16.11
C PRO A 114 -7.21 -0.81 17.49
N SER A 115 -7.73 -1.45 18.55
CA SER A 115 -7.31 -1.21 19.94
C SER A 115 -5.82 -1.51 20.17
N THR A 116 -5.15 -2.08 19.19
CA THR A 116 -3.70 -2.17 19.09
C THR A 116 -3.24 -0.99 18.24
N PRO A 117 -2.18 -0.24 18.60
CA PRO A 117 -1.61 0.73 17.69
C PRO A 117 -1.31 0.01 16.39
N GLN A 118 -2.16 0.21 15.37
CA GLN A 118 -1.71 -0.04 14.02
C GLN A 118 -0.60 0.98 13.87
N ASN A 119 0.63 0.49 13.92
CA ASN A 119 1.86 1.19 13.61
C ASN A 119 1.81 1.64 12.14
N PHE A 120 0.87 2.52 11.82
CA PHE A 120 1.02 3.56 10.83
C PHE A 120 1.81 4.70 11.48
N THR A 121 2.94 4.36 12.11
CA THR A 121 4.02 5.32 12.21
C THR A 121 4.30 5.75 10.79
N ALA A 122 4.15 7.06 10.56
CA ALA A 122 4.41 7.72 9.30
C ALA A 122 5.56 7.00 8.61
N ALA A 123 5.26 6.32 7.50
CA ALA A 123 6.30 5.77 6.66
C ALA A 123 7.18 6.96 6.33
N THR A 124 8.36 7.04 6.95
CA THR A 124 9.37 8.01 6.60
C THR A 124 9.51 7.85 5.09
N PRO A 125 9.23 8.87 4.27
CA PRO A 125 9.28 8.70 2.83
C PRO A 125 10.71 8.34 2.48
N THR A 126 10.97 7.05 2.29
CA THR A 126 12.24 6.55 1.78
C THR A 126 12.20 6.84 0.30
N PHE A 127 12.59 8.06 -0.01
CA PHE A 127 12.66 8.72 -1.30
C PHE A 127 13.39 7.91 -2.40
N PHE A 128 13.92 6.71 -2.11
CA PHE A 128 14.58 5.82 -3.08
C PHE A 128 14.41 4.29 -2.84
N GLY A 129 13.34 3.81 -2.18
CA GLY A 129 13.18 2.36 -1.93
C GLY A 129 11.76 1.83 -2.06
N THR A 130 11.63 0.52 -2.38
CA THR A 130 10.37 -0.24 -2.30
C THR A 130 9.77 -0.06 -0.90
N PRO A 131 8.47 0.26 -0.76
CA PRO A 131 7.86 0.46 0.55
C PRO A 131 8.01 -0.81 1.41
N VAL A 132 8.78 -0.72 2.50
CA VAL A 132 8.88 -1.81 3.48
C VAL A 132 7.78 -1.59 4.50
N LYS A 133 6.91 -2.59 4.71
CA LYS A 133 5.92 -2.54 5.80
C LYS A 133 6.66 -2.43 7.14
N THR A 134 6.15 -1.62 8.07
CA THR A 134 6.64 -1.52 9.45
C THR A 134 6.49 -2.83 10.24
N SER A 135 5.68 -3.78 9.75
CA SER A 135 5.57 -5.15 10.25
C SER A 135 6.52 -6.12 9.54
N SER A 136 7.39 -5.64 8.66
CA SER A 136 8.39 -6.51 8.06
C SER A 136 9.39 -6.87 9.13
N SER A 137 9.47 -8.16 9.42
CA SER A 137 10.38 -8.70 10.42
C SER A 137 11.86 -8.50 10.10
N ARG A 138 12.16 -7.95 8.92
CA ARG A 138 13.46 -7.52 8.42
C ARG A 138 14.15 -6.45 9.30
N LEU A 139 13.45 -5.85 10.25
CA LEU A 139 14.01 -4.86 11.20
C LEU A 139 14.59 -5.48 12.48
N ALA A 140 14.37 -6.78 12.72
CA ALA A 140 14.92 -7.48 13.88
C ALA A 140 15.96 -8.52 13.43
N ASP A 141 17.17 -8.43 13.97
CA ASP A 141 18.31 -9.32 13.67
C ASP A 141 18.12 -10.79 14.12
N SER A 142 16.92 -11.16 14.58
CA SER A 142 16.64 -12.44 15.23
C SER A 142 15.89 -13.46 14.38
N GLU A 143 15.50 -13.11 13.15
CA GLU A 143 14.62 -13.98 12.37
C GLU A 143 15.36 -14.99 11.48
N THR A 144 14.84 -16.21 11.47
CA THR A 144 15.28 -17.27 10.58
C THR A 144 14.82 -16.99 9.15
N ARG A 145 15.66 -17.38 8.18
CA ARG A 145 15.42 -17.30 6.73
C ARG A 145 13.99 -17.70 6.32
N GLU A 146 13.43 -18.70 6.98
CA GLU A 146 12.12 -19.28 6.69
C GLU A 146 10.96 -18.29 6.95
N ILE A 147 11.07 -17.44 7.97
CA ILE A 147 10.06 -16.42 8.29
C ILE A 147 10.16 -15.28 7.27
N VAL A 148 11.38 -14.82 6.97
CA VAL A 148 11.64 -13.78 5.97
C VAL A 148 11.13 -14.18 4.58
N GLU A 149 11.39 -15.43 4.16
CA GLU A 149 10.88 -15.95 2.90
C GLU A 149 9.35 -15.98 2.89
N LYS A 150 8.71 -16.48 3.95
CA LYS A 150 7.24 -16.55 4.05
C LYS A 150 6.60 -15.16 3.95
N GLU A 151 7.14 -14.16 4.62
CA GLU A 151 6.64 -12.79 4.55
C GLU A 151 6.86 -12.15 3.18
N LEU A 152 8.08 -12.27 2.62
CA LEU A 152 8.43 -11.73 1.32
C LEU A 152 7.52 -12.31 0.22
N PHE A 153 7.35 -13.64 0.22
CA PHE A 153 6.45 -14.28 -0.73
C PHE A 153 4.98 -13.94 -0.47
N HIS A 154 4.58 -13.72 0.79
CA HIS A 154 3.23 -13.23 1.09
C HIS A 154 2.99 -11.83 0.52
N GLU A 155 3.98 -10.95 0.56
CA GLU A 155 3.89 -9.61 -0.02
C GLU A 155 3.83 -9.66 -1.54
N VAL A 156 4.72 -10.42 -2.17
CA VAL A 156 4.79 -10.57 -3.62
C VAL A 156 3.60 -11.38 -4.16
N LYS A 157 2.88 -12.15 -3.34
CA LYS A 157 1.77 -12.98 -3.83
C LYS A 157 0.60 -12.20 -4.42
N ARG A 158 0.40 -10.96 -3.97
CA ARG A 158 -0.66 -10.08 -4.49
C ARG A 158 -0.15 -9.15 -5.60
N CYS A 159 1.09 -9.33 -6.06
CA CYS A 159 1.63 -8.54 -7.16
C CYS A 159 0.81 -8.79 -8.44
N THR A 160 0.33 -7.72 -9.07
CA THR A 160 -0.58 -7.75 -10.23
C THR A 160 0.08 -8.31 -11.49
N PHE A 161 1.41 -8.30 -11.55
CA PHE A 161 2.20 -8.78 -12.68
C PHE A 161 2.90 -10.09 -12.30
N ARG A 162 2.22 -11.21 -12.55
CA ARG A 162 2.81 -12.56 -12.44
C ARG A 162 2.98 -13.14 -13.83
N ASN A 163 4.13 -13.79 -14.07
CA ASN A 163 4.43 -14.48 -15.32
C ASN A 163 4.15 -13.61 -16.57
N VAL A 164 4.66 -12.37 -16.58
CA VAL A 164 4.48 -11.45 -17.69
C VAL A 164 5.06 -12.08 -18.95
N LYS A 165 4.18 -12.40 -19.91
CA LYS A 165 4.56 -13.10 -21.15
C LYS A 165 5.66 -12.34 -21.88
N GLY A 166 6.73 -13.04 -22.26
CA GLY A 166 7.87 -12.47 -22.98
C GLY A 166 8.83 -11.63 -22.13
N PHE A 167 8.56 -11.40 -20.84
CA PHE A 167 9.51 -10.71 -19.96
C PHE A 167 10.80 -11.51 -19.79
N TRP A 168 10.67 -12.81 -19.53
CA TRP A 168 11.82 -13.70 -19.39
C TRP A 168 12.64 -13.73 -20.68
N ASP A 169 11.98 -14.01 -21.80
CA ASP A 169 12.61 -14.09 -23.13
C ASP A 169 13.32 -12.78 -23.51
N LYS A 170 12.74 -11.63 -23.14
CA LYS A 170 13.31 -10.32 -23.49
C LYS A 170 14.59 -9.97 -22.71
N PHE A 171 14.69 -10.38 -21.44
CA PHE A 171 15.75 -9.89 -20.54
C PHE A 171 16.71 -11.00 -20.08
N PHE A 172 16.25 -12.25 -20.03
CA PHE A 172 16.98 -13.38 -19.46
C PHE A 172 17.26 -14.51 -20.47
N ASP A 173 16.90 -14.34 -21.74
CA ASP A 173 17.33 -15.26 -22.79
C ASP A 173 18.81 -15.01 -23.15
N SER A 174 19.69 -15.88 -22.65
CA SER A 174 21.13 -15.80 -22.90
C SER A 174 21.52 -15.96 -24.36
N GLU A 175 20.67 -16.57 -25.19
CA GLU A 175 20.94 -16.69 -26.64
C GLU A 175 20.83 -15.32 -27.32
N SER A 176 19.94 -14.46 -26.84
CA SER A 176 19.71 -13.10 -27.33
C SER A 176 20.74 -12.06 -26.87
N TRP A 177 21.62 -12.43 -25.93
CA TRP A 177 22.58 -11.50 -25.35
C TRP A 177 23.77 -11.25 -26.28
N ASP A 178 24.21 -9.98 -26.32
CA ASP A 178 25.46 -9.59 -26.96
C ASP A 178 26.68 -10.18 -26.23
N GLU A 179 27.82 -10.18 -26.92
CA GLU A 179 29.07 -10.72 -26.39
C GLU A 179 29.57 -9.97 -25.14
N GLU A 180 29.19 -8.70 -24.99
CA GLU A 180 29.53 -7.90 -23.82
C GLU A 180 28.82 -8.42 -22.56
N ARG A 181 27.49 -8.58 -22.60
CA ARG A 181 26.71 -9.15 -21.48
C ARG A 181 27.13 -10.58 -21.16
N LYS A 182 27.42 -11.39 -22.18
CA LYS A 182 27.96 -12.75 -21.99
C LYS A 182 29.31 -12.72 -21.28
N ALA A 183 30.19 -11.79 -21.66
CA ALA A 183 31.48 -11.60 -20.98
C ALA A 183 31.31 -11.11 -19.54
N MET A 184 30.39 -10.18 -19.26
CA MET A 184 30.06 -9.74 -17.90
C MET A 184 29.59 -10.91 -17.03
N LEU A 185 28.62 -11.69 -17.52
CA LEU A 185 28.12 -12.87 -16.79
C LEU A 185 29.25 -13.88 -16.55
N LYS A 186 30.06 -14.17 -17.57
CA LYS A 186 31.20 -15.10 -17.44
C LYS A 186 32.21 -14.62 -16.40
N GLY A 187 32.52 -13.33 -16.37
CA GLY A 187 33.40 -12.73 -15.37
C GLY A 187 32.82 -12.85 -13.96
N MET A 188 31.54 -12.51 -13.80
CA MET A 188 30.86 -12.63 -12.50
C MET A 188 30.80 -14.08 -12.01
N MET A 189 30.50 -15.04 -12.89
CA MET A 189 30.46 -16.46 -12.53
C MET A 189 31.83 -17.05 -12.19
N ALA A 190 32.94 -16.45 -12.64
CA ALA A 190 34.27 -16.86 -12.22
C ALA A 190 34.54 -16.58 -10.73
N GLU A 191 33.78 -15.68 -10.11
CA GLU A 191 33.83 -15.40 -8.67
C GLU A 191 32.95 -16.35 -7.84
N HIS A 192 32.33 -17.34 -8.46
CA HIS A 192 31.49 -18.32 -7.77
C HIS A 192 31.97 -19.74 -8.06
N ASP A 193 32.39 -20.46 -7.01
CA ASP A 193 32.95 -21.82 -7.14
C ASP A 193 31.87 -22.93 -7.20
N GLY A 194 30.59 -22.53 -7.28
CA GLY A 194 29.44 -23.43 -7.22
C GLY A 194 28.87 -23.65 -5.82
N ARG A 195 29.58 -23.23 -4.77
CA ARG A 195 29.12 -23.28 -3.37
C ARG A 195 29.12 -21.91 -2.70
N LYS A 196 30.11 -21.08 -3.00
CA LYS A 196 30.34 -19.79 -2.37
C LYS A 196 30.85 -18.76 -3.38
N TRP A 197 30.51 -17.52 -3.07
CA TRP A 197 31.05 -16.36 -3.75
C TRP A 197 32.39 -15.96 -3.13
N THR A 198 33.38 -15.66 -3.98
CA THR A 198 34.69 -15.18 -3.57
C THR A 198 34.55 -13.86 -2.82
N GLY A 199 35.12 -13.81 -1.62
CA GLY A 199 35.09 -12.62 -0.76
C GLY A 199 33.73 -12.31 -0.14
N PHE A 200 32.73 -13.19 -0.27
CA PHE A 200 31.43 -12.97 0.37
C PHE A 200 31.59 -12.98 1.91
N PRO A 201 31.00 -12.00 2.63
CA PRO A 201 31.13 -11.91 4.08
C PRO A 201 30.65 -13.17 4.79
N SER A 202 31.36 -13.55 5.86
CA SER A 202 30.95 -14.67 6.72
C SER A 202 29.90 -14.27 7.75
N THR A 203 29.77 -12.97 8.04
CA THR A 203 28.68 -12.42 8.86
C THR A 203 27.56 -11.91 7.96
N PRO A 204 26.29 -12.04 8.37
CA PRO A 204 25.14 -11.58 7.60
C PRO A 204 24.91 -10.06 7.71
N ASP A 205 25.89 -9.30 8.21
CA ASP A 205 25.73 -7.87 8.44
C ASP A 205 25.57 -7.12 7.11
N GLU A 206 24.62 -6.19 7.07
CA GLU A 206 24.23 -5.47 5.87
C GLU A 206 25.42 -4.72 5.22
N LYS A 207 26.22 -4.00 6.01
CA LYS A 207 27.30 -3.13 5.49
C LYS A 207 28.41 -3.93 4.78
N PRO A 208 28.98 -5.00 5.35
CA PRO A 208 29.91 -5.88 4.64
C PRO A 208 29.32 -6.48 3.34
N VAL A 209 28.05 -6.90 3.37
CA VAL A 209 27.39 -7.49 2.20
C VAL A 209 27.23 -6.46 1.08
N TRP A 210 26.81 -5.24 1.41
CA TRP A 210 26.73 -4.14 0.43
C TRP A 210 28.09 -3.75 -0.14
N GLU A 211 29.13 -3.68 0.67
CA GLU A 211 30.48 -3.35 0.18
C GLU A 211 30.99 -4.41 -0.79
N TRP A 212 30.76 -5.68 -0.45
CA TRP A 212 31.08 -6.80 -1.34
C TRP A 212 30.29 -6.72 -2.66
N LEU A 213 28.99 -6.45 -2.61
CA LEU A 213 28.15 -6.35 -3.80
C LEU A 213 28.60 -5.20 -4.72
N ARG A 214 28.89 -4.01 -4.16
CA ARG A 214 29.42 -2.87 -4.91
C ARG A 214 30.77 -3.18 -5.56
N SER A 215 31.63 -3.92 -4.86
CA SER A 215 32.92 -4.37 -5.40
C SER A 215 32.72 -5.34 -6.57
N LEU A 216 31.77 -6.28 -6.46
CA LEU A 216 31.43 -7.21 -7.55
C LEU A 216 30.89 -6.45 -8.78
N GLU A 217 29.93 -5.55 -8.58
CA GLU A 217 29.37 -4.69 -9.64
C GLU A 217 30.47 -3.88 -10.33
N LYS A 218 31.32 -3.20 -9.56
CA LYS A 218 32.42 -2.39 -10.11
C LYS A 218 33.40 -3.19 -10.96
N ARG A 219 33.65 -4.46 -10.61
CA ARG A 219 34.60 -5.34 -11.32
C ARG A 219 34.04 -5.88 -12.62
N PHE A 220 32.75 -6.21 -12.67
CA PHE A 220 32.18 -7.00 -13.78
C PHE A 220 31.08 -6.30 -14.58
N LEU A 221 30.46 -5.25 -14.05
CA LEU A 221 29.33 -4.55 -14.67
C LEU A 221 29.72 -3.16 -15.18
N ALA A 222 30.94 -3.03 -15.72
CA ALA A 222 31.48 -1.75 -16.17
C ALA A 222 30.53 -1.05 -17.17
N ALA A 223 30.02 0.13 -16.75
CA ALA A 223 29.19 1.08 -17.50
C ALA A 223 27.67 0.78 -17.66
N GLY A 224 26.97 0.48 -16.57
CA GLY A 224 25.53 0.78 -16.42
C GLY A 224 25.25 2.27 -16.13
N TYR A 225 25.71 3.18 -17.00
CA TYR A 225 25.38 4.62 -16.98
C TYR A 225 23.88 4.87 -17.25
N ILE A 226 22.96 4.63 -16.30
CA ILE A 226 21.60 5.20 -16.35
C ILE A 226 21.10 5.74 -15.00
N LEU A 227 21.52 5.20 -13.85
CA LEU A 227 20.96 5.65 -12.56
C LEU A 227 21.66 6.86 -11.91
N ALA A 228 22.91 7.17 -12.29
CA ALA A 228 23.65 8.28 -11.67
C ALA A 228 23.49 9.64 -12.40
N LYS A 229 23.18 9.67 -13.70
CA LYS A 229 22.96 10.94 -14.43
C LYS A 229 21.54 11.49 -14.25
N ALA A 230 20.53 10.63 -14.13
CA ALA A 230 19.12 11.04 -14.01
C ALA A 230 18.79 11.77 -12.69
N THR A 231 19.63 11.61 -11.67
CA THR A 231 19.48 12.23 -10.33
C THR A 231 20.23 13.56 -10.21
N GLN A 232 21.26 13.83 -11.02
CA GLN A 232 22.04 15.07 -10.92
C GLN A 232 21.48 16.21 -11.79
N GLU A 233 20.84 15.91 -12.93
CA GLU A 233 20.24 16.93 -13.81
C GLU A 233 18.85 17.41 -13.32
N ARG A 234 18.20 16.68 -12.42
CA ARG A 234 16.88 17.06 -11.85
C ARG A 234 16.96 17.95 -10.60
N GLY A 235 18.16 18.17 -10.05
CA GLY A 235 18.39 18.98 -8.84
C GLY A 235 18.86 20.41 -9.08
N GLN A 236 19.00 20.86 -10.34
CA GLN A 236 19.48 22.21 -10.67
C GLN A 236 18.42 23.15 -11.27
N HIS A 237 17.15 22.71 -11.34
CA HIS A 237 16.03 23.53 -11.83
C HIS A 237 14.83 23.58 -10.87
N LEU A 238 15.09 23.58 -9.56
CA LEU A 238 14.13 23.99 -8.53
C LEU A 238 14.82 24.91 -7.52
#